data_AF-M1JA47-F1
#
_entry.id   AF-M1JA47-F1
#
_cell.length_a   1.000
_cell.length_b   1.000
_cell.length_c   1.000
_cell.angle_alpha   90.00
_cell.angle_beta   90.00
_cell.angle_gamma   90.00
#
_symmetry.space_group_name_H-M   'P 1'
#
loop_
_entity.id
_entity.type
_entity.pdbx_description
1 polymer ?
#
loop_
_entity_poly.entity_id
_entity_poly.type
_entity_poly.pdbx_seq_one_letter_code
_entity_poly.pdbx_strand_id
1 'polypeptide(L)'
;MKKVTFEGARNGFITVELLFGLIIVAVMSAIGVTLMANQMDSQSYQIAAQQQQQVADAAAKYLKDNFATVYASAGPTTPVTITPQMLRNTNYLPAGFSNTNAFGQTFVVLARRVNVNQLESIVLTTGGQVIDEIGTREIAENIGAPGGFIPYNNTGVIQGVRGGWQLALSNFGVNPGVGHTASALFLQDGTLVNDYLYRNAIPGKPELNRMNTALSMGGNNVNDVAALTASGTVTVGGNVDTSGTVTAGGNVNSSGTVTARGNVNAQGDVNGQSINATANLTGAAARITGETVTGGWFRTQGDTGWYNEKWGGGWYMSDSDWVRVFGDKNLYTGGNIRGGTVTSEGRATVGEYLQLNGVATAGTACATNGMIGRTNTGRSLSCENQVWRVNGASAPNCTAMTIPGYDTNDVTTYACPVGYTKIGWDTTGSGQRFSSTPGLVVGQNDYATVFCCQF
;
A
#
# COMPACT_ATOMS: atom_id res chain seq x y z
N MET A 1 73.21 116.60 29.28
CA MET A 1 72.61 116.17 28.00
C MET A 1 71.09 116.21 28.15
N LYS A 2 70.38 116.80 27.18
CA LYS A 2 68.91 116.85 27.09
C LYS A 2 68.30 115.48 26.75
N LYS A 3 67.14 115.14 27.35
CA LYS A 3 65.90 114.63 26.71
C LYS A 3 64.86 114.27 27.80
N VAL A 4 63.79 115.06 27.97
CA VAL A 4 62.43 114.98 27.36
C VAL A 4 61.51 113.95 28.05
N THR A 5 60.41 114.49 28.59
CA THR A 5 59.24 113.94 29.30
C THR A 5 58.25 113.18 28.42
N PHE A 6 57.43 112.31 29.05
CA PHE A 6 56.00 112.15 28.74
C PHE A 6 55.21 111.85 30.03
N GLU A 7 54.16 112.64 30.27
CA GLU A 7 53.17 112.51 31.37
C GLU A 7 52.09 111.47 31.06
N GLY A 8 51.42 110.98 32.12
CA GLY A 8 50.15 110.26 32.02
C GLY A 8 49.56 109.89 33.38
N ALA A 9 48.68 110.75 33.91
CA ALA A 9 47.89 110.51 35.12
C ALA A 9 46.76 109.49 34.87
N ARG A 10 46.41 108.68 35.89
CA ARG A 10 45.10 108.01 35.97
C ARG A 10 44.63 107.87 37.42
N ASN A 11 43.52 108.57 37.69
CA ASN A 11 42.76 108.61 38.94
C ASN A 11 42.03 107.27 39.21
N GLY A 12 41.91 106.94 40.49
CA GLY A 12 41.09 105.83 40.97
C GLY A 12 39.58 106.12 40.85
N PHE A 13 38.86 105.17 40.26
CA PHE A 13 37.41 104.98 40.34
C PHE A 13 37.19 103.47 40.56
N ILE A 14 37.35 102.98 41.79
CA ILE A 14 37.23 101.53 42.08
C ILE A 14 35.85 101.18 42.69
N THR A 15 35.05 102.16 43.10
CA THR A 15 33.80 101.90 43.84
C THR A 15 32.53 101.85 42.97
N VAL A 16 32.46 102.56 41.84
CA VAL A 16 31.26 102.58 40.98
C VAL A 16 31.21 101.38 40.02
N GLU A 17 32.34 100.98 39.43
CA GLU A 17 32.41 99.82 38.52
C GLU A 17 32.17 98.48 39.25
N LEU A 18 32.53 98.38 40.53
CA LEU A 18 32.29 97.18 41.35
C LEU A 18 30.80 97.00 41.70
N LEU A 19 30.06 98.10 41.89
CA LEU A 19 28.61 98.08 42.13
C LEU A 19 27.82 97.70 40.86
N PHE A 20 28.18 98.26 39.70
CA PHE A 20 27.56 97.85 38.42
C PHE A 20 27.93 96.42 38.03
N GLY A 21 29.17 95.98 38.28
CA GLY A 21 29.60 94.60 38.09
C GLY A 21 28.83 93.61 38.97
N LEU A 22 28.56 93.94 40.23
CA LEU A 22 27.77 93.09 41.13
C LEU A 22 26.29 93.03 40.73
N ILE A 23 25.69 94.12 40.22
CA ILE A 23 24.31 94.11 39.71
C ILE A 23 24.22 93.27 38.43
N ILE A 24 25.17 93.40 37.52
CA ILE A 24 25.22 92.61 36.28
C ILE A 24 25.45 91.13 36.60
N VAL A 25 26.34 90.80 37.54
CA VAL A 25 26.55 89.41 37.99
C VAL A 25 25.33 88.87 38.75
N ALA A 26 24.62 89.67 39.54
CA ALA A 26 23.36 89.27 40.20
C ALA A 26 22.23 89.00 39.18
N VAL A 27 22.12 89.83 38.14
CA VAL A 27 21.15 89.64 37.05
C VAL A 27 21.55 88.47 36.15
N MET A 28 22.83 88.31 35.82
CA MET A 28 23.36 87.20 35.01
C MET A 28 23.40 85.88 35.79
N SER A 29 23.51 85.90 37.12
CA SER A 29 23.36 84.72 37.97
C SER A 29 21.90 84.37 38.20
N ALA A 30 20.99 85.34 38.30
CA ALA A 30 19.55 85.06 38.27
C ALA A 30 19.13 84.46 36.91
N ILE A 31 19.56 85.06 35.79
CA ILE A 31 19.35 84.53 34.43
C ILE A 31 20.06 83.18 34.26
N GLY A 32 21.27 83.02 34.79
CA GLY A 32 22.07 81.79 34.74
C GLY A 32 21.47 80.65 35.57
N VAL A 33 20.92 80.93 36.74
CA VAL A 33 20.17 79.98 37.57
C VAL A 33 18.85 79.61 36.88
N THR A 34 18.16 80.56 36.22
CA THR A 34 16.97 80.21 35.41
C THR A 34 17.33 79.41 34.16
N LEU A 35 18.45 79.66 33.49
CA LEU A 35 18.90 78.88 32.34
C LEU A 35 19.38 77.48 32.74
N MET A 36 20.06 77.35 33.89
CA MET A 36 20.48 76.07 34.44
C MET A 36 19.28 75.27 34.98
N ALA A 37 18.30 75.92 35.60
CA ALA A 37 17.03 75.32 35.97
C ALA A 37 16.25 74.85 34.73
N ASN A 38 16.09 75.69 33.70
CA ASN A 38 15.42 75.32 32.45
C ASN A 38 16.13 74.17 31.72
N GLN A 39 17.47 74.08 31.81
CA GLN A 39 18.23 72.98 31.20
C GLN A 39 18.16 71.68 32.02
N MET A 40 18.05 71.77 33.35
CA MET A 40 17.79 70.62 34.23
C MET A 40 16.34 70.13 34.12
N ASP A 41 15.38 71.02 33.90
CA ASP A 41 13.97 70.71 33.68
C ASP A 41 13.78 69.97 32.35
N SER A 42 14.39 70.44 31.26
CA SER A 42 14.34 69.75 29.96
C SER A 42 14.96 68.34 30.02
N GLN A 43 16.06 68.14 30.76
CA GLN A 43 16.61 66.81 31.01
C GLN A 43 15.64 65.92 31.80
N SER A 44 14.96 66.46 32.81
CA SER A 44 13.96 65.74 33.59
C SER A 44 12.74 65.37 32.74
N TYR A 45 12.33 66.23 31.81
CA TYR A 45 11.27 65.96 30.82
C TYR A 45 11.66 64.85 29.84
N GLN A 46 12.89 64.85 29.32
CA GLN A 46 13.39 63.76 28.47
C GLN A 46 13.42 62.41 29.21
N ILE A 47 13.87 62.40 30.47
CA ILE A 47 13.89 61.20 31.30
C ILE A 47 12.46 60.70 31.55
N ALA A 48 11.53 61.59 31.90
CA ALA A 48 10.13 61.22 32.10
C ALA A 48 9.49 60.67 30.81
N ALA A 49 9.81 61.24 29.65
CA ALA A 49 9.37 60.74 28.35
C ALA A 49 9.92 59.32 28.06
N GLN A 50 11.21 59.09 28.29
CA GLN A 50 11.81 57.76 28.12
C GLN A 50 11.21 56.72 29.08
N GLN A 51 10.97 57.10 30.34
CA GLN A 51 10.33 56.24 31.32
C GLN A 51 8.89 55.89 30.90
N GLN A 52 8.12 56.88 30.45
CA GLN A 52 6.78 56.67 29.92
C GLN A 52 6.79 55.74 28.68
N GLN A 53 7.76 55.91 27.77
CA GLN A 53 7.90 55.06 26.59
C GLN A 53 8.24 53.61 26.95
N GLN A 54 9.13 53.37 27.93
CA GLN A 54 9.43 52.02 28.40
C GLN A 54 8.19 51.33 29.00
N VAL A 55 7.36 52.06 29.75
CA VAL A 55 6.09 51.52 30.25
C VAL A 55 5.10 51.28 29.12
N ALA A 56 5.02 52.15 28.13
CA ALA A 56 4.18 51.98 26.95
C ALA A 56 4.54 50.71 26.16
N ASP A 57 5.82 50.50 25.87
CA ASP A 57 6.30 49.30 25.16
C ASP A 57 6.04 48.01 25.96
N ALA A 58 6.26 48.05 27.27
CA ALA A 58 5.97 46.92 28.16
C ALA A 58 4.46 46.63 28.23
N ALA A 59 3.64 47.67 28.31
CA ALA A 59 2.19 47.56 28.34
C ALA A 59 1.63 46.98 27.03
N ALA A 60 2.16 47.42 25.88
CA ALA A 60 1.77 46.89 24.57
C ALA A 60 2.04 45.38 24.47
N LYS A 61 3.22 44.92 24.91
CA LYS A 61 3.57 43.48 24.95
C LYS A 61 2.66 42.70 25.91
N TYR A 62 2.41 43.24 27.10
CA TYR A 62 1.52 42.60 28.07
C TYR A 62 0.09 42.45 27.53
N LEU A 63 -0.47 43.52 26.97
CA LEU A 63 -1.82 43.53 26.40
C LEU A 63 -1.94 42.58 25.22
N LYS A 64 -0.88 42.43 24.43
CA LYS A 64 -0.80 41.46 23.33
C LYS A 64 -0.88 40.02 23.83
N ASP A 65 -0.06 39.65 24.80
CA ASP A 65 0.03 38.27 25.28
C ASP A 65 -1.16 37.89 26.19
N ASN A 66 -1.79 38.88 26.82
CA ASN A 66 -2.91 38.68 27.76
C ASN A 66 -4.24 39.20 27.20
N PHE A 67 -4.34 39.35 25.86
CA PHE A 67 -5.49 39.97 25.19
C PHE A 67 -6.82 39.36 25.65
N ALA A 68 -6.95 38.03 25.62
CA ALA A 68 -8.19 37.34 25.97
C ALA A 68 -8.64 37.64 27.42
N THR A 69 -7.72 37.60 28.37
CA THR A 69 -7.99 37.85 29.79
C THR A 69 -8.39 39.31 30.04
N VAL A 70 -7.67 40.25 29.42
CA VAL A 70 -7.97 41.69 29.54
C VAL A 70 -9.28 42.02 28.83
N TYR A 71 -9.53 41.46 27.64
CA TYR A 71 -10.76 41.65 26.86
C TYR A 71 -12.01 41.14 27.59
N ALA A 72 -11.91 39.99 28.27
CA ALA A 72 -13.00 39.44 29.07
C ALA A 72 -13.33 40.30 30.30
N SER A 73 -12.33 40.98 30.85
CA SER A 73 -12.46 41.76 32.09
C SER A 73 -12.78 43.25 31.83
N ALA A 74 -12.53 43.75 30.61
CA ALA A 74 -12.74 45.14 30.24
C ALA A 74 -14.17 45.40 29.74
N GLY A 75 -14.77 46.49 30.22
CA GLY A 75 -16.03 47.01 29.69
C GLY A 75 -15.83 48.25 28.81
N PRO A 76 -16.90 48.79 28.21
CA PRO A 76 -16.84 50.01 27.39
C PRO A 76 -16.45 51.28 28.14
N THR A 77 -16.76 51.34 29.44
CA THR A 77 -16.48 52.47 30.34
C THR A 77 -15.85 52.03 31.66
N THR A 78 -15.53 50.74 31.80
CA THR A 78 -14.89 50.15 32.98
C THR A 78 -13.58 49.50 32.54
N PRO A 79 -12.48 50.28 32.44
CA PRO A 79 -11.21 49.75 31.97
C PRO A 79 -10.59 48.78 32.98
N VAL A 80 -9.83 47.82 32.47
CA VAL A 80 -8.90 47.04 33.27
C VAL A 80 -7.68 47.91 33.54
N THR A 81 -7.25 47.93 34.79
CA THR A 81 -6.02 48.62 35.21
C THR A 81 -4.86 47.64 35.17
N ILE A 82 -3.79 47.98 34.45
CA ILE A 82 -2.53 47.26 34.44
C ILE A 82 -1.46 48.13 35.14
N THR A 83 -0.92 47.66 36.25
CA THR A 83 0.08 48.37 37.05
C THR A 83 1.51 48.03 36.59
N PRO A 84 2.50 48.91 36.81
CA PRO A 84 3.89 48.60 36.55
C PRO A 84 4.39 47.35 37.29
N GLN A 85 3.83 47.05 38.48
CA GLN A 85 4.12 45.81 39.21
C GLN A 85 3.70 44.56 38.42
N MET A 86 2.54 44.56 37.78
CA MET A 86 2.11 43.43 36.95
C MET A 86 3.03 43.24 35.74
N LEU A 87 3.47 44.35 35.12
CA LEU A 87 4.44 44.31 34.02
C LEU A 87 5.81 43.76 34.45
N ARG A 88 6.25 44.04 35.69
CA ARG A 88 7.46 43.44 36.27
C ARG A 88 7.29 41.95 36.57
N ASN A 89 6.18 41.57 37.20
CA ASN A 89 5.91 40.17 37.56
C ASN A 89 5.83 39.25 36.33
N THR A 90 5.47 39.82 35.17
CA THR A 90 5.40 39.12 33.87
C THR A 90 6.64 39.31 33.01
N ASN A 91 7.69 39.96 33.53
CA ASN A 91 8.96 40.23 32.86
C ASN A 91 8.90 41.11 31.60
N TYR A 92 7.81 41.86 31.37
CA TYR A 92 7.77 42.86 30.29
C TYR A 92 8.47 44.17 30.67
N LEU A 93 8.55 44.47 31.97
CA LEU A 93 9.24 45.63 32.52
C LEU A 93 10.38 45.16 33.46
N PRO A 94 11.58 45.75 33.43
CA PRO A 94 12.69 45.32 34.27
C PRO A 94 12.35 45.37 35.77
N ALA A 95 12.86 44.39 36.55
CA ALA A 95 12.58 44.28 37.98
C ALA A 95 12.94 45.54 38.79
N GLY A 96 13.96 46.30 38.35
CA GLY A 96 14.40 47.55 38.99
C GLY A 96 13.67 48.82 38.52
N PHE A 97 12.70 48.72 37.60
CA PHE A 97 12.01 49.90 37.08
C PHE A 97 11.00 50.45 38.11
N SER A 98 11.04 51.75 38.37
CA SER A 98 10.18 52.44 39.35
C SER A 98 8.71 52.50 38.92
N ASN A 99 7.79 52.56 39.88
CA ASN A 99 6.36 52.83 39.58
C ASN A 99 6.10 54.29 39.18
N THR A 100 7.03 55.19 39.48
CA THR A 100 6.89 56.63 39.25
C THR A 100 7.92 57.17 38.27
N ASN A 101 7.56 58.24 37.58
CA ASN A 101 8.50 59.02 36.78
C ASN A 101 9.40 59.92 37.66
N ALA A 102 10.28 60.69 37.01
CA ALA A 102 11.17 61.67 37.65
C ALA A 102 10.45 62.75 38.51
N PHE A 103 9.14 62.97 38.29
CA PHE A 103 8.30 63.94 39.01
C PHE A 103 7.43 63.29 40.10
N GLY A 104 7.68 62.01 40.42
CA GLY A 104 6.92 61.27 41.41
C GLY A 104 5.50 60.88 40.96
N GLN A 105 5.15 61.06 39.68
CA GLN A 105 3.85 60.66 39.15
C GLN A 105 3.85 59.17 38.84
N THR A 106 2.80 58.46 39.27
CA THR A 106 2.67 57.01 39.10
C THR A 106 2.14 56.66 37.71
N PHE A 107 2.78 55.71 37.04
CA PHE A 107 2.30 55.17 35.77
C PHE A 107 1.12 54.21 35.98
N VAL A 108 0.07 54.37 35.17
CA VAL A 108 -1.11 53.50 35.15
C VAL A 108 -1.46 53.19 33.71
N VAL A 109 -1.57 51.91 33.37
CA VAL A 109 -2.07 51.47 32.06
C VAL A 109 -3.55 51.16 32.20
N LEU A 110 -4.37 51.67 31.29
CA LEU A 110 -5.81 51.42 31.27
C LEU A 110 -6.20 50.87 29.90
N ALA A 111 -6.96 49.77 29.88
CA ALA A 111 -7.47 49.16 28.66
C ALA A 111 -8.98 48.95 28.75
N ARG A 112 -9.73 49.46 27.76
CA ARG A 112 -11.18 49.33 27.69
C ARG A 112 -11.61 48.65 26.38
N ARG A 113 -12.84 48.13 26.36
CA ARG A 113 -13.39 47.45 25.17
C ARG A 113 -14.17 48.44 24.30
N VAL A 114 -13.71 48.69 23.08
CA VAL A 114 -14.39 49.62 22.17
C VAL A 114 -15.28 48.92 21.14
N ASN A 115 -14.86 47.76 20.61
CA ASN A 115 -15.62 46.95 19.65
C ASN A 115 -15.42 45.44 19.91
N VAL A 116 -16.05 44.62 19.06
CA VAL A 116 -15.78 43.17 19.02
C VAL A 116 -14.30 42.94 18.72
N ASN A 117 -13.61 42.18 19.58
CA ASN A 117 -12.19 41.88 19.50
C ASN A 117 -11.26 43.11 19.39
N GLN A 118 -11.65 44.24 19.97
CA GLN A 118 -10.82 45.45 19.98
C GLN A 118 -10.74 46.09 21.37
N LEU A 119 -9.50 46.31 21.83
CA LEU A 119 -9.18 47.10 23.02
C LEU A 119 -8.71 48.49 22.60
N GLU A 120 -9.05 49.52 23.38
CA GLU A 120 -8.45 50.84 23.33
C GLU A 120 -7.69 51.04 24.64
N SER A 121 -6.39 51.35 24.55
CA SER A 121 -5.52 51.42 25.72
C SER A 121 -4.63 52.67 25.76
N ILE A 122 -4.37 53.12 26.98
CA ILE A 122 -3.59 54.32 27.29
C ILE A 122 -2.65 54.04 28.47
N VAL A 123 -1.45 54.60 28.44
CA VAL A 123 -0.61 54.75 29.64
C VAL A 123 -0.77 56.18 30.14
N LEU A 124 -1.05 56.38 31.41
CA LEU A 124 -1.34 57.69 32.02
C LEU A 124 -0.49 57.86 33.29
N THR A 125 0.00 59.08 33.54
CA THR A 125 0.60 59.41 34.84
C THR A 125 -0.44 59.97 35.81
N THR A 126 -0.32 59.66 37.10
CA THR A 126 -1.27 60.10 38.15
C THR A 126 -0.55 60.45 39.46
N GLY A 127 -1.05 61.45 40.19
CA GLY A 127 -0.43 61.91 41.45
C GLY A 127 0.95 62.53 41.25
N GLY A 128 1.68 62.77 42.34
CA GLY A 128 3.01 63.38 42.27
C GLY A 128 2.99 64.90 42.03
N GLN A 129 4.11 65.45 41.55
CA GLN A 129 4.23 66.88 41.24
C GLN A 129 3.41 67.23 39.99
N VAL A 130 2.64 68.31 40.05
CA VAL A 130 1.95 68.89 38.88
C VAL A 130 3.00 69.56 38.00
N ILE A 131 3.19 69.02 36.80
CA ILE A 131 4.09 69.59 35.77
C ILE A 131 3.33 70.72 35.07
N ASP A 132 4.01 71.79 34.68
CA ASP A 132 3.39 72.88 33.95
C ASP A 132 3.01 72.46 32.51
N GLU A 133 2.22 73.29 31.81
CA GLU A 133 1.75 72.91 30.46
C GLU A 133 2.91 72.78 29.48
N ILE A 134 3.93 73.62 29.61
CA ILE A 134 5.11 73.58 28.75
C ILE A 134 5.84 72.25 28.96
N GLY A 135 6.08 71.84 30.22
CA GLY A 135 6.75 70.59 30.52
C GLY A 135 5.98 69.34 30.09
N THR A 136 4.67 69.26 30.35
CA THR A 136 3.87 68.10 29.90
C THR A 136 3.81 67.96 28.38
N ARG A 137 3.80 69.09 27.65
CA ARG A 137 3.88 69.11 26.19
C ARG A 137 5.25 68.67 25.70
N GLU A 138 6.33 69.12 26.33
CA GLU A 138 7.69 68.69 25.98
C GLU A 138 7.89 67.19 26.22
N ILE A 139 7.37 66.65 27.33
CA ILE A 139 7.37 65.20 27.57
C ILE A 139 6.60 64.48 26.45
N ALA A 140 5.39 64.93 26.14
CA ALA A 140 4.58 64.35 25.08
C ALA A 140 5.28 64.40 23.70
N GLU A 141 5.94 65.51 23.38
CA GLU A 141 6.72 65.70 22.16
C GLU A 141 7.91 64.73 22.08
N ASN A 142 8.62 64.52 23.19
CA ASN A 142 9.72 63.56 23.28
C ASN A 142 9.27 62.10 23.17
N ILE A 143 8.02 61.77 23.53
CA ILE A 143 7.42 60.45 23.30
C ILE A 143 7.09 60.24 21.81
N GLY A 144 6.83 61.32 21.07
CA GLY A 144 6.50 61.30 19.65
C GLY A 144 4.99 61.16 19.38
N ALA A 145 4.63 60.52 18.26
CA ALA A 145 3.24 60.42 17.79
C ALA A 145 2.20 59.90 18.83
N PRO A 146 2.50 58.88 19.67
CA PRO A 146 1.55 58.43 20.67
C PRO A 146 1.54 59.30 21.94
N GLY A 147 2.42 60.29 22.08
CA GLY A 147 2.51 61.15 23.27
C GLY A 147 1.32 62.09 23.40
N GLY A 148 0.83 62.26 24.63
CA GLY A 148 -0.25 63.18 24.96
C GLY A 148 -0.14 63.75 26.38
N PHE A 149 -0.99 64.74 26.67
CA PHE A 149 -1.02 65.46 27.95
C PHE A 149 -2.45 65.94 28.26
N ILE A 150 -2.71 66.35 29.51
CA ILE A 150 -3.99 66.94 29.92
C ILE A 150 -3.86 68.47 29.90
N PRO A 151 -4.53 69.18 28.96
CA PRO A 151 -4.35 70.62 28.78
C PRO A 151 -5.13 71.44 29.84
N TYR A 152 -4.65 72.65 30.17
CA TYR A 152 -5.29 73.50 31.18
C TYR A 152 -6.65 74.05 30.74
N ASN A 153 -6.84 74.25 29.44
CA ASN A 153 -8.10 74.76 28.88
C ASN A 153 -9.18 73.68 28.72
N ASN A 154 -8.84 72.40 28.87
CA ASN A 154 -9.80 71.29 28.81
C ASN A 154 -9.29 70.09 29.63
N THR A 155 -9.56 70.10 30.93
CA THR A 155 -9.07 69.07 31.85
C THR A 155 -9.81 67.72 31.73
N GLY A 156 -10.82 67.62 30.86
CA GLY A 156 -11.62 66.40 30.65
C GLY A 156 -11.08 65.46 29.58
N VAL A 157 -9.99 65.84 28.91
CA VAL A 157 -9.45 65.12 27.75
C VAL A 157 -7.95 64.95 27.86
N ILE A 158 -7.44 63.90 27.24
CA ILE A 158 -6.04 63.74 26.89
C ILE A 158 -5.91 64.25 25.45
N GLN A 159 -4.95 65.14 25.22
CA GLN A 159 -4.66 65.70 23.92
C GLN A 159 -3.27 65.24 23.45
N GLY A 160 -3.21 64.70 22.23
CA GLY A 160 -1.96 64.36 21.56
C GLY A 160 -1.18 65.62 21.15
N VAL A 161 0.13 65.46 20.96
CA VAL A 161 1.02 66.53 20.47
C VAL A 161 0.43 67.18 19.21
N ARG A 162 0.40 68.52 19.18
CA ARG A 162 -0.16 69.34 18.08
C ARG A 162 -1.62 69.00 17.71
N GLY A 163 -2.38 68.37 18.61
CA GLY A 163 -3.78 67.98 18.36
C GLY A 163 -3.94 66.77 17.44
N GLY A 164 -2.91 65.94 17.29
CA GLY A 164 -2.95 64.77 16.40
C GLY A 164 -4.00 63.70 16.77
N TRP A 165 -4.42 63.67 18.03
CA TRP A 165 -5.52 62.85 18.53
C TRP A 165 -6.06 63.42 19.83
N GLN A 166 -7.25 63.01 20.23
CA GLN A 166 -7.87 63.42 21.48
C GLN A 166 -8.71 62.28 22.05
N LEU A 167 -8.69 62.13 23.37
CA LEU A 167 -9.39 61.05 24.06
C LEU A 167 -10.06 61.59 25.33
N ALA A 168 -11.34 61.29 25.53
CA ALA A 168 -12.04 61.71 26.74
C ALA A 168 -11.56 60.89 27.95
N LEU A 169 -11.18 61.54 29.04
CA LEU A 169 -10.76 60.85 30.28
C LEU A 169 -11.92 60.06 30.92
N SER A 170 -13.17 60.51 30.71
CA SER A 170 -14.38 59.81 31.13
C SER A 170 -14.50 58.40 30.54
N ASN A 171 -13.93 58.14 29.36
CA ASN A 171 -13.88 56.81 28.75
C ASN A 171 -13.13 55.78 29.60
N PHE A 172 -12.20 56.24 30.45
CA PHE A 172 -11.36 55.43 31.30
C PHE A 172 -11.68 55.59 32.79
N GLY A 173 -12.74 56.34 33.15
CA GLY A 173 -13.17 56.51 34.54
C GLY A 173 -12.12 57.17 35.46
N VAL A 174 -11.17 57.91 34.90
CA VAL A 174 -10.08 58.57 35.63
C VAL A 174 -10.07 60.07 35.39
N ASN A 175 -9.57 60.86 36.34
CA ASN A 175 -9.32 62.29 36.16
C ASN A 175 -8.09 62.73 36.98
N PRO A 176 -6.87 62.57 36.44
CA PRO A 176 -5.64 62.94 37.15
C PRO A 176 -5.49 64.45 37.36
N GLY A 177 -6.23 65.27 36.60
CA GLY A 177 -6.04 66.71 36.53
C GLY A 177 -4.87 67.11 35.64
N VAL A 178 -4.71 68.42 35.44
CA VAL A 178 -3.62 69.01 34.66
C VAL A 178 -2.24 68.59 35.16
N GLY A 179 -1.22 68.72 34.30
CA GLY A 179 0.16 68.42 34.66
C GLY A 179 0.55 66.95 34.59
N HIS A 180 -0.29 66.11 33.98
CA HIS A 180 -0.03 64.70 33.73
C HIS A 180 0.08 64.39 32.23
N THR A 181 0.80 63.30 31.92
CA THR A 181 1.15 62.89 30.57
C THR A 181 0.55 61.52 30.25
N ALA A 182 0.43 61.22 28.97
CA ALA A 182 -0.16 59.99 28.49
C ALA A 182 0.52 59.44 27.23
N SER A 183 0.28 58.17 26.94
CA SER A 183 0.70 57.51 25.70
C SER A 183 -0.43 56.65 25.12
N ALA A 184 -0.86 56.98 23.90
CA ALA A 184 -1.85 56.25 23.12
C ALA A 184 -1.26 54.95 22.57
N LEU A 185 -1.58 53.84 23.23
CA LEU A 185 -1.15 52.51 22.78
C LEU A 185 -1.96 52.02 21.56
N PHE A 186 -3.21 52.48 21.41
CA PHE A 186 -4.03 52.17 20.23
C PHE A 186 -3.47 52.71 18.91
N LEU A 187 -2.53 53.67 18.96
CA LEU A 187 -1.78 54.14 17.77
C LEU A 187 -0.52 53.32 17.49
N GLN A 188 -0.11 52.48 18.44
CA GLN A 188 1.00 51.53 18.31
C GLN A 188 0.50 50.17 17.76
N ASP A 189 -0.81 49.95 17.76
CA ASP A 189 -1.48 48.77 17.20
C ASP A 189 -1.62 48.87 15.67
N GLY A 190 -0.49 48.75 14.96
CA GLY A 190 -0.54 48.22 13.61
C GLY A 190 -1.05 46.79 13.65
N THR A 191 -2.15 46.49 12.95
CA THR A 191 -2.79 45.16 12.87
C THR A 191 -1.79 44.06 12.47
N LEU A 192 -1.14 43.41 13.45
CA LEU A 192 -0.23 42.31 13.21
C LEU A 192 -0.85 40.98 13.68
N VAL A 193 -1.66 40.40 12.79
CA VAL A 193 -1.74 38.95 12.65
C VAL A 193 -0.35 38.51 12.20
N ASN A 194 0.48 38.06 13.14
CA ASN A 194 1.85 37.65 12.80
C ASN A 194 1.83 36.19 12.33
N ASP A 195 1.63 36.01 11.03
CA ASP A 195 1.42 34.73 10.33
C ASP A 195 2.70 33.89 10.13
N TYR A 196 3.75 34.11 10.95
CA TYR A 196 5.03 33.43 10.75
C TYR A 196 5.24 32.30 11.76
N LEU A 197 5.25 31.07 11.23
CA LEU A 197 5.85 29.92 11.92
C LEU A 197 7.39 30.05 11.84
N TYR A 198 8.00 30.78 12.78
CA TYR A 198 9.45 30.92 12.87
C TYR A 198 10.06 29.79 13.70
N ARG A 199 10.81 28.88 13.06
CA ARG A 199 11.46 27.75 13.74
C ARG A 199 12.93 27.62 13.35
N ASN A 200 13.77 28.49 13.88
CA ASN A 200 15.19 28.20 13.97
C ASN A 200 15.46 27.41 15.25
N ALA A 201 16.30 26.39 15.16
CA ALA A 201 16.68 25.60 16.32
C ALA A 201 17.38 26.50 17.35
N ILE A 202 16.93 26.45 18.61
CA ILE A 202 17.60 27.11 19.72
C ILE A 202 18.36 26.04 20.51
N PRO A 203 19.71 26.03 20.47
CA PRO A 203 20.51 25.05 21.18
C PRO A 203 20.22 25.04 22.70
N GLY A 204 20.13 23.86 23.29
CA GLY A 204 19.88 23.69 24.72
C GLY A 204 18.47 24.05 25.20
N LYS A 205 17.54 24.38 24.28
CA LYS A 205 16.17 24.81 24.59
C LYS A 205 15.13 23.97 23.83
N PRO A 206 14.98 22.66 24.14
CA PRO A 206 14.08 21.76 23.42
C PRO A 206 12.61 22.20 23.45
N GLU A 207 12.18 22.91 24.50
CA GLU A 207 10.85 23.49 24.64
C GLU A 207 10.54 24.52 23.55
N LEU A 208 11.55 25.27 23.09
CA LEU A 208 11.40 26.26 22.01
C LEU A 208 11.40 25.60 20.62
N ASN A 209 11.85 24.35 20.54
CA ASN A 209 11.92 23.55 19.31
C ASN A 209 10.71 22.60 19.16
N ARG A 210 9.76 22.57 20.10
CA ARG A 210 8.57 21.71 20.08
C ARG A 210 7.29 22.47 19.73
N MET A 211 6.34 21.81 19.06
CA MET A 211 4.96 22.31 18.99
C MET A 211 4.20 21.83 20.23
N ASN A 212 3.55 22.73 20.96
CA ASN A 212 2.76 22.38 22.15
C ASN A 212 1.26 22.20 21.85
N THR A 213 0.87 22.37 20.59
CA THR A 213 -0.48 22.16 20.08
C THR A 213 -0.42 21.64 18.64
N ALA A 214 -1.56 21.24 18.08
CA ALA A 214 -1.65 20.82 16.69
C ALA A 214 -1.32 21.97 15.73
N LEU A 215 -0.59 21.67 14.66
CA LEU A 215 -0.40 22.57 13.53
C LEU A 215 -1.39 22.22 12.44
N SER A 216 -2.32 23.12 12.15
CA SER A 216 -3.17 23.02 10.97
C SER A 216 -2.47 23.66 9.79
N MET A 217 -2.35 22.92 8.68
CA MET A 217 -1.80 23.44 7.43
C MET A 217 -2.88 24.07 6.53
N GLY A 218 -4.16 24.02 6.90
CA GLY A 218 -5.24 24.62 6.11
C GLY A 218 -5.36 24.08 4.66
N GLY A 219 -4.92 22.84 4.42
CA GLY A 219 -4.89 22.24 3.07
C GLY A 219 -3.61 22.51 2.27
N ASN A 220 -2.60 23.14 2.87
CA ASN A 220 -1.31 23.40 2.23
C ASN A 220 -0.35 22.22 2.37
N ASN A 221 0.66 22.18 1.48
CA ASN A 221 1.68 21.15 1.44
C ASN A 221 2.73 21.31 2.55
N VAL A 222 3.38 20.20 2.91
CA VAL A 222 4.63 20.18 3.68
C VAL A 222 5.70 19.58 2.78
N ASN A 223 6.58 20.41 2.23
CA ASN A 223 7.61 20.00 1.27
C ASN A 223 8.95 19.74 1.98
N ASP A 224 9.82 18.94 1.35
CA ASP A 224 11.21 18.73 1.76
C ASP A 224 11.41 18.22 3.20
N VAL A 225 10.45 17.41 3.69
CA VAL A 225 10.55 16.75 4.99
C VAL A 225 11.60 15.64 4.91
N ALA A 226 12.73 15.82 5.61
CA ALA A 226 13.78 14.80 5.64
C ALA A 226 13.32 13.50 6.34
N ALA A 227 12.53 13.61 7.41
CA ALA A 227 11.93 12.47 8.10
C ALA A 227 10.62 12.86 8.78
N LEU A 228 9.61 12.01 8.64
CA LEU A 228 8.34 12.09 9.37
C LEU A 228 8.18 10.83 10.22
N THR A 229 8.20 10.98 11.55
CA THR A 229 7.90 9.90 12.49
C THR A 229 6.60 10.22 13.21
N ALA A 230 5.62 9.33 13.11
CA ALA A 230 4.34 9.44 13.78
C ALA A 230 4.12 8.25 14.70
N SER A 231 3.71 8.50 15.94
CA SER A 231 3.31 7.45 16.90
C SER A 231 1.81 7.11 16.82
N GLY A 232 1.02 7.95 16.14
CA GLY A 232 -0.40 7.75 15.91
C GLY A 232 -0.71 7.33 14.48
N THR A 233 -1.98 7.48 14.10
CA THR A 233 -2.46 7.16 12.75
C THR A 233 -2.02 8.21 11.73
N VAL A 234 -1.57 7.75 10.56
CA VAL A 234 -1.40 8.60 9.37
C VAL A 234 -2.55 8.29 8.41
N THR A 235 -3.45 9.27 8.23
CA THR A 235 -4.55 9.16 7.26
C THR A 235 -4.18 9.93 6.01
N VAL A 236 -4.18 9.24 4.86
CA VAL A 236 -3.89 9.84 3.56
C VAL A 236 -5.16 9.77 2.70
N GLY A 237 -5.69 10.93 2.32
CA GLY A 237 -6.90 11.01 1.49
C GLY A 237 -6.66 10.74 0.00
N GLY A 238 -5.40 10.77 -0.43
CA GLY A 238 -4.96 10.47 -1.79
C GLY A 238 -4.02 9.26 -1.83
N ASN A 239 -2.98 9.35 -2.65
CA ASN A 239 -2.01 8.27 -2.84
C ASN A 239 -0.86 8.35 -1.84
N VAL A 240 -0.28 7.18 -1.55
CA VAL A 240 1.02 7.04 -0.88
C VAL A 240 2.03 6.59 -1.93
N ASP A 241 2.75 7.53 -2.52
CA ASP A 241 3.79 7.25 -3.51
C ASP A 241 5.15 7.16 -2.82
N THR A 242 5.75 5.96 -2.81
CA THR A 242 7.05 5.71 -2.18
C THR A 242 8.06 5.22 -3.21
N SER A 243 9.28 5.78 -3.20
CA SER A 243 10.41 5.26 -3.98
C SER A 243 11.06 4.02 -3.35
N GLY A 244 10.86 3.83 -2.04
CA GLY A 244 11.44 2.75 -1.25
C GLY A 244 10.43 1.66 -0.88
N THR A 245 10.75 0.94 0.19
CA THR A 245 9.95 -0.17 0.72
C THR A 245 8.83 0.32 1.63
N VAL A 246 7.63 -0.23 1.49
CA VAL A 246 6.56 -0.13 2.49
C VAL A 246 6.60 -1.40 3.35
N THR A 247 6.88 -1.23 4.64
CA THR A 247 6.84 -2.34 5.60
C THR A 247 5.64 -2.16 6.52
N ALA A 248 4.71 -3.12 6.50
CA ALA A 248 3.58 -3.17 7.42
C ALA A 248 3.85 -4.21 8.50
N GLY A 249 3.93 -3.79 9.77
CA GLY A 249 4.07 -4.71 10.90
C GLY A 249 2.80 -5.47 11.26
N GLY A 250 1.66 -5.09 10.66
CA GLY A 250 0.37 -5.74 10.82
C GLY A 250 -0.28 -6.06 9.48
N ASN A 251 -1.61 -6.11 9.46
CA ASN A 251 -2.36 -6.47 8.26
C ASN A 251 -2.34 -5.35 7.22
N VAL A 252 -2.22 -5.73 5.95
CA VAL A 252 -2.51 -4.84 4.81
C VAL A 252 -3.90 -5.21 4.30
N ASN A 253 -4.90 -4.37 4.62
CA ASN A 253 -6.26 -4.56 4.12
C ASN A 253 -6.49 -3.64 2.90
N SER A 254 -6.75 -4.24 1.74
CA SER A 254 -7.06 -3.51 0.50
C SER A 254 -8.48 -3.84 0.06
N SER A 255 -9.30 -2.82 -0.13
CA SER A 255 -10.63 -2.96 -0.75
C SER A 255 -10.56 -3.07 -2.28
N GLY A 256 -9.41 -2.71 -2.86
CA GLY A 256 -9.15 -2.78 -4.30
C GLY A 256 -8.17 -3.89 -4.66
N THR A 257 -7.55 -3.74 -5.82
CA THR A 257 -6.55 -4.70 -6.31
C THR A 257 -5.19 -4.48 -5.65
N VAL A 258 -4.51 -5.59 -5.35
CA VAL A 258 -3.09 -5.58 -4.99
C VAL A 258 -2.31 -6.09 -6.20
N THR A 259 -1.57 -5.20 -6.86
CA THR A 259 -0.74 -5.57 -8.02
C THR A 259 0.72 -5.67 -7.61
N ALA A 260 1.27 -6.89 -7.64
CA ALA A 260 2.70 -7.11 -7.48
C ALA A 260 3.36 -7.28 -8.85
N ARG A 261 4.32 -6.42 -9.20
CA ARG A 261 5.12 -6.57 -10.43
C ARG A 261 6.21 -7.63 -10.31
N GLY A 262 6.63 -7.91 -9.08
CA GLY A 262 7.57 -8.97 -8.74
C GLY A 262 6.87 -10.15 -8.08
N ASN A 263 7.63 -10.90 -7.30
CA ASN A 263 7.13 -12.08 -6.60
C ASN A 263 6.25 -11.70 -5.40
N VAL A 264 5.22 -12.50 -5.15
CA VAL A 264 4.49 -12.52 -3.88
C VAL A 264 5.02 -13.71 -3.07
N ASN A 265 5.79 -13.44 -2.02
CA ASN A 265 6.29 -14.48 -1.12
C ASN A 265 5.44 -14.52 0.15
N ALA A 266 4.55 -15.51 0.25
CA ALA A 266 3.71 -15.75 1.41
C ALA A 266 4.27 -16.93 2.23
N GLN A 267 4.46 -16.73 3.53
CA GLN A 267 4.88 -17.83 4.44
C GLN A 267 3.73 -18.76 4.83
N GLY A 268 2.50 -18.25 4.75
CA GLY A 268 1.27 -19.01 5.00
C GLY A 268 0.46 -19.20 3.73
N ASP A 269 -0.86 -19.29 3.90
CA ASP A 269 -1.78 -19.59 2.81
C ASP A 269 -1.98 -18.39 1.86
N VAL A 270 -2.15 -18.72 0.57
CA VAL A 270 -2.68 -17.79 -0.44
C VAL A 270 -4.10 -18.23 -0.78
N ASN A 271 -5.07 -17.59 -0.12
CA ASN A 271 -6.49 -17.85 -0.36
C ASN A 271 -7.01 -16.96 -1.47
N GLY A 272 -7.57 -17.55 -2.52
CA GLY A 272 -8.19 -16.83 -3.63
C GLY A 272 -9.36 -17.61 -4.20
N GLN A 273 -10.36 -16.90 -4.72
CA GLN A 273 -11.47 -17.53 -5.43
C GLN A 273 -10.99 -18.22 -6.72
N SER A 274 -10.02 -17.60 -7.40
CA SER A 274 -9.36 -18.12 -8.60
C SER A 274 -7.86 -17.92 -8.50
N ILE A 275 -7.09 -18.95 -8.83
CA ILE A 275 -5.62 -18.90 -8.90
C ILE A 275 -5.21 -19.29 -10.32
N ASN A 276 -4.76 -18.31 -11.11
CA ASN A 276 -4.31 -18.50 -12.48
C ASN A 276 -2.78 -18.52 -12.54
N ALA A 277 -2.18 -19.71 -12.44
CA ALA A 277 -0.73 -19.88 -12.60
C ALA A 277 -0.40 -20.11 -14.09
N THR A 278 0.41 -19.23 -14.69
CA THR A 278 0.76 -19.28 -16.12
C THR A 278 1.91 -20.23 -16.44
N ALA A 279 2.77 -20.50 -15.46
CA ALA A 279 3.91 -21.39 -15.62
C ALA A 279 3.69 -22.69 -14.83
N ASN A 280 4.10 -22.70 -13.56
CA ASN A 280 4.02 -23.89 -12.71
C ASN A 280 3.17 -23.61 -11.47
N LEU A 281 2.41 -24.62 -11.04
CA LEU A 281 1.85 -24.73 -9.71
C LEU A 281 2.51 -25.92 -9.03
N THR A 282 3.27 -25.66 -7.97
CA THR A 282 4.04 -26.69 -7.25
C THR A 282 3.63 -26.72 -5.79
N GLY A 283 3.45 -27.92 -5.25
CA GLY A 283 3.12 -28.14 -3.85
C GLY A 283 3.34 -29.60 -3.48
N ALA A 284 3.40 -29.90 -2.19
CA ALA A 284 3.57 -31.27 -1.73
C ALA A 284 2.35 -32.16 -2.04
N ALA A 285 1.16 -31.56 -2.12
CA ALA A 285 -0.08 -32.23 -2.51
C ALA A 285 -1.06 -31.22 -3.10
N ALA A 286 -1.93 -31.69 -4.00
CA ALA A 286 -3.08 -30.94 -4.49
C ALA A 286 -4.36 -31.69 -4.15
N ARG A 287 -5.31 -31.02 -3.50
CA ARG A 287 -6.68 -31.52 -3.27
C ARG A 287 -7.64 -30.75 -4.16
N ILE A 288 -8.14 -31.42 -5.21
CA ILE A 288 -9.08 -30.84 -6.16
C ILE A 288 -10.46 -31.46 -5.91
N THR A 289 -11.42 -30.64 -5.48
CA THR A 289 -12.79 -31.08 -5.20
C THR A 289 -13.65 -31.19 -6.47
N GLY A 290 -13.26 -30.46 -7.52
CA GLY A 290 -13.89 -30.47 -8.83
C GLY A 290 -13.13 -31.28 -9.86
N GLU A 291 -13.32 -30.93 -11.12
CA GLU A 291 -12.68 -31.59 -12.26
C GLU A 291 -11.23 -31.13 -12.45
N THR A 292 -10.40 -32.02 -13.01
CA THR A 292 -9.06 -31.69 -13.49
C THR A 292 -9.03 -31.88 -15.00
N VAL A 293 -8.73 -30.81 -15.74
CA VAL A 293 -8.65 -30.83 -17.20
C VAL A 293 -7.25 -30.40 -17.64
N THR A 294 -6.59 -31.22 -18.45
CA THR A 294 -5.24 -30.96 -18.96
C THR A 294 -5.24 -30.90 -20.48
N GLY A 295 -4.56 -29.90 -21.06
CA GLY A 295 -4.36 -29.83 -22.52
C GLY A 295 -3.28 -30.79 -23.03
N GLY A 296 -2.48 -31.36 -22.12
CA GLY A 296 -1.42 -32.32 -22.42
C GLY A 296 -1.52 -33.59 -21.57
N TRP A 297 -0.42 -34.33 -21.51
CA TRP A 297 -0.31 -35.58 -20.75
C TRP A 297 -0.53 -35.36 -19.25
N PHE A 298 -1.36 -36.21 -18.63
CA PHE A 298 -1.36 -36.38 -17.18
C PHE A 298 -0.17 -37.27 -16.80
N ARG A 299 0.80 -36.70 -16.10
CA ARG A 299 2.05 -37.39 -15.72
C ARG A 299 2.06 -37.64 -14.22
N THR A 300 2.31 -38.89 -13.83
CA THR A 300 2.64 -39.27 -12.46
C THR A 300 4.14 -39.56 -12.37
N GLN A 301 4.73 -39.38 -11.18
CA GLN A 301 6.14 -39.63 -10.93
C GLN A 301 6.29 -40.61 -9.76
N GLY A 302 7.37 -41.41 -9.79
CA GLY A 302 7.58 -42.51 -8.85
C GLY A 302 6.71 -43.73 -9.15
N ASP A 303 6.58 -44.62 -8.17
CA ASP A 303 5.97 -45.95 -8.35
C ASP A 303 4.44 -45.96 -8.18
N THR A 304 3.81 -44.78 -8.20
CA THR A 304 2.37 -44.59 -7.97
C THR A 304 1.69 -44.01 -9.20
N GLY A 305 0.37 -44.02 -9.20
CA GLY A 305 -0.41 -43.51 -10.32
C GLY A 305 -1.75 -42.94 -9.90
N TRP A 306 -2.79 -43.25 -10.65
CA TRP A 306 -4.14 -42.86 -10.30
C TRP A 306 -4.69 -43.81 -9.22
N TYR A 307 -5.23 -43.24 -8.15
CA TYR A 307 -5.84 -43.99 -7.06
C TYR A 307 -7.20 -43.40 -6.70
N ASN A 308 -8.19 -44.26 -6.58
CA ASN A 308 -9.53 -43.93 -6.11
C ASN A 308 -9.63 -44.25 -4.62
N GLU A 309 -9.62 -43.22 -3.77
CA GLU A 309 -9.61 -43.38 -2.32
C GLU A 309 -10.86 -44.06 -1.76
N LYS A 310 -12.04 -43.75 -2.33
CA LYS A 310 -13.32 -44.32 -1.88
C LYS A 310 -13.40 -45.82 -2.10
N TRP A 311 -12.94 -46.29 -3.27
CA TRP A 311 -13.05 -47.69 -3.67
C TRP A 311 -11.76 -48.48 -3.46
N GLY A 312 -10.66 -47.83 -3.11
CA GLY A 312 -9.34 -48.44 -2.92
C GLY A 312 -8.78 -49.12 -4.17
N GLY A 313 -9.04 -48.57 -5.35
CA GLY A 313 -8.60 -49.12 -6.65
C GLY A 313 -7.82 -48.08 -7.45
N GLY A 314 -7.22 -48.47 -8.58
CA GLY A 314 -6.29 -47.57 -9.25
C GLY A 314 -5.55 -48.16 -10.43
N TRP A 315 -4.67 -47.35 -11.01
CA TRP A 315 -3.66 -47.75 -11.99
C TRP A 315 -2.31 -47.22 -11.54
N TYR A 316 -1.28 -48.07 -11.57
CA TYR A 316 0.07 -47.69 -11.15
C TYR A 316 1.14 -48.47 -11.93
N MET A 317 2.39 -48.02 -11.85
CA MET A 317 3.56 -48.70 -12.38
C MET A 317 4.62 -48.74 -11.29
N SER A 318 5.21 -49.90 -11.05
CA SER A 318 6.32 -50.11 -10.10
C SER A 318 7.59 -50.65 -10.79
N ASP A 319 7.56 -50.73 -12.12
CA ASP A 319 8.66 -51.08 -13.01
C ASP A 319 8.42 -50.44 -14.38
N SER A 320 9.36 -50.65 -15.30
CA SER A 320 9.31 -50.08 -16.65
C SER A 320 8.33 -50.76 -17.61
N ASP A 321 7.81 -51.95 -17.26
CA ASP A 321 7.22 -52.86 -18.24
C ASP A 321 5.69 -52.90 -18.13
N TRP A 322 5.15 -52.75 -16.92
CA TRP A 322 3.75 -53.02 -16.64
C TRP A 322 3.00 -51.86 -16.00
N VAL A 323 1.88 -51.49 -16.62
CA VAL A 323 0.78 -50.80 -15.95
C VAL A 323 -0.12 -51.83 -15.27
N ARG A 324 -0.36 -51.65 -13.97
CA ARG A 324 -1.11 -52.58 -13.12
C ARG A 324 -2.40 -51.96 -12.62
N VAL A 325 -3.44 -52.80 -12.45
CA VAL A 325 -4.62 -52.42 -11.67
C VAL A 325 -4.29 -52.57 -10.19
N PHE A 326 -4.49 -51.52 -9.41
CA PHE A 326 -4.17 -51.54 -7.97
C PHE A 326 -5.02 -52.58 -7.21
N GLY A 327 -4.35 -53.41 -6.40
CA GLY A 327 -4.97 -54.47 -5.61
C GLY A 327 -5.56 -55.60 -6.45
N ASP A 328 -4.99 -55.86 -7.64
CA ASP A 328 -5.40 -56.91 -8.58
C ASP A 328 -6.90 -56.88 -8.91
N LYS A 329 -7.46 -55.67 -8.98
CA LYS A 329 -8.87 -55.47 -9.31
C LYS A 329 -9.13 -55.71 -10.79
N ASN A 330 -10.39 -56.01 -11.09
CA ASN A 330 -10.83 -56.30 -12.45
C ASN A 330 -10.88 -55.04 -13.33
N LEU A 331 -10.57 -55.20 -14.61
CA LEU A 331 -10.83 -54.21 -15.67
C LEU A 331 -12.18 -54.50 -16.33
N TYR A 332 -13.12 -53.56 -16.23
CA TYR A 332 -14.42 -53.64 -16.91
C TYR A 332 -14.54 -52.58 -18.00
N THR A 333 -14.90 -52.98 -19.22
CA THR A 333 -15.17 -52.07 -20.34
C THR A 333 -16.24 -52.67 -21.25
N GLY A 334 -17.13 -51.82 -21.76
CA GLY A 334 -18.05 -52.21 -22.84
C GLY A 334 -17.43 -52.13 -24.23
N GLY A 335 -16.21 -51.59 -24.33
CA GLY A 335 -15.46 -51.45 -25.58
C GLY A 335 -14.49 -52.62 -25.83
N ASN A 336 -13.59 -52.44 -26.79
CA ASN A 336 -12.55 -53.43 -27.08
C ASN A 336 -11.30 -53.21 -26.22
N ILE A 337 -10.67 -54.31 -25.82
CA ILE A 337 -9.28 -54.34 -25.34
C ILE A 337 -8.41 -54.80 -26.51
N ARG A 338 -7.42 -53.99 -26.89
CA ARG A 338 -6.47 -54.32 -27.97
C ARG A 338 -5.06 -54.32 -27.40
N GLY A 339 -4.33 -55.40 -27.61
CA GLY A 339 -2.93 -55.56 -27.21
C GLY A 339 -2.20 -56.49 -28.18
N GLY A 340 -0.87 -56.46 -28.19
CA GLY A 340 -0.08 -57.37 -29.02
C GLY A 340 -0.29 -58.83 -28.63
N THR A 341 -0.38 -59.12 -27.33
CA THR A 341 -0.77 -60.42 -26.78
C THR A 341 -1.66 -60.20 -25.56
N VAL A 342 -2.67 -61.05 -25.40
CA VAL A 342 -3.53 -61.09 -24.21
C VAL A 342 -3.34 -62.46 -23.57
N THR A 343 -2.65 -62.49 -22.44
CA THR A 343 -2.41 -63.71 -21.66
C THR A 343 -3.37 -63.75 -20.48
N SER A 344 -3.97 -64.91 -20.22
CA SER A 344 -4.75 -65.16 -19.02
C SER A 344 -4.04 -66.22 -18.18
N GLU A 345 -3.84 -65.94 -16.89
CA GLU A 345 -3.31 -66.92 -15.92
C GLU A 345 -4.37 -67.95 -15.49
N GLY A 346 -5.63 -67.73 -15.89
CA GLY A 346 -6.76 -68.60 -15.62
C GLY A 346 -7.60 -68.86 -16.87
N ARG A 347 -8.92 -68.92 -16.70
CA ARG A 347 -9.86 -69.17 -17.80
C ARG A 347 -10.19 -67.88 -18.54
N ALA A 348 -10.05 -67.89 -19.85
CA ALA A 348 -10.71 -66.91 -20.73
C ALA A 348 -12.18 -67.32 -20.94
N THR A 349 -13.12 -66.49 -20.48
CA THR A 349 -14.56 -66.69 -20.72
C THR A 349 -15.06 -65.63 -21.71
N VAL A 350 -15.69 -66.06 -22.79
CA VAL A 350 -16.31 -65.18 -23.79
C VAL A 350 -17.83 -65.32 -23.72
N GLY A 351 -18.56 -64.20 -23.79
CA GLY A 351 -20.02 -64.19 -23.65
C GLY A 351 -20.78 -64.65 -24.88
N GLU A 352 -20.22 -64.45 -26.08
CA GLU A 352 -20.88 -64.77 -27.36
C GLU A 352 -20.02 -65.76 -28.17
N TYR A 353 -19.05 -65.26 -28.95
CA TYR A 353 -18.18 -66.10 -29.80
C TYR A 353 -16.70 -65.70 -29.67
N LEU A 354 -15.79 -66.68 -29.77
CA LEU A 354 -14.36 -66.43 -29.95
C LEU A 354 -14.05 -66.37 -31.45
N GLN A 355 -13.82 -65.17 -31.98
CA GLN A 355 -13.42 -64.98 -33.36
C GLN A 355 -11.89 -65.01 -33.50
N LEU A 356 -11.39 -65.92 -34.33
CA LEU A 356 -9.97 -66.03 -34.68
C LEU A 356 -9.75 -65.38 -36.04
N ASN A 357 -9.09 -64.22 -36.06
CA ASN A 357 -8.82 -63.51 -37.31
C ASN A 357 -7.66 -64.13 -38.11
N GLY A 358 -6.78 -64.89 -37.45
CA GLY A 358 -5.70 -65.62 -38.12
C GLY A 358 -6.23 -66.77 -38.96
N VAL A 359 -5.85 -66.80 -40.24
CA VAL A 359 -6.13 -67.91 -41.15
C VAL A 359 -4.88 -68.78 -41.29
N ALA A 360 -5.07 -70.09 -41.23
CA ALA A 360 -4.04 -71.09 -41.47
C ALA A 360 -4.49 -72.09 -42.54
N THR A 361 -3.51 -72.73 -43.18
CA THR A 361 -3.74 -73.74 -44.22
C THR A 361 -3.47 -75.12 -43.62
N ALA A 362 -4.38 -76.07 -43.81
CA ALA A 362 -4.19 -77.43 -43.33
C ALA A 362 -2.95 -78.08 -43.99
N GLY A 363 -2.21 -78.88 -43.21
CA GLY A 363 -0.99 -79.55 -43.67
C GLY A 363 0.27 -78.68 -43.66
N THR A 364 0.16 -77.37 -43.41
CA THR A 364 1.34 -76.50 -43.27
C THR A 364 1.87 -76.47 -41.85
N ALA A 365 3.13 -76.08 -41.70
CA ALA A 365 3.78 -75.97 -40.40
C ALA A 365 3.12 -74.90 -39.52
N CYS A 366 3.14 -75.12 -38.21
CA CYS A 366 2.66 -74.19 -37.18
C CYS A 366 3.67 -74.10 -36.02
N ALA A 367 3.76 -72.91 -35.43
CA ALA A 367 4.85 -72.57 -34.50
C ALA A 367 4.81 -73.34 -33.17
N THR A 368 3.64 -73.47 -32.56
CA THR A 368 3.47 -74.03 -31.21
C THR A 368 2.29 -74.99 -31.16
N ASN A 369 2.50 -76.20 -30.66
CA ASN A 369 1.43 -77.18 -30.44
C ASN A 369 0.32 -76.62 -29.53
N GLY A 370 -0.92 -76.98 -29.83
CA GLY A 370 -2.10 -76.54 -29.05
C GLY A 370 -2.69 -75.20 -29.46
N MET A 371 -2.09 -74.48 -30.42
CA MET A 371 -2.73 -73.31 -31.03
C MET A 371 -4.02 -73.71 -31.75
N ILE A 372 -5.05 -72.91 -31.59
CA ILE A 372 -6.32 -73.03 -32.31
C ILE A 372 -6.38 -71.94 -33.37
N GLY A 373 -6.77 -72.32 -34.59
CA GLY A 373 -6.88 -71.42 -35.74
C GLY A 373 -8.12 -71.72 -36.57
N ARG A 374 -8.22 -71.08 -37.74
CA ARG A 374 -9.25 -71.42 -38.73
C ARG A 374 -8.72 -71.41 -40.16
N THR A 375 -9.39 -72.16 -41.04
CA THR A 375 -9.20 -72.02 -42.49
C THR A 375 -9.83 -70.72 -43.00
N ASN A 376 -9.58 -70.35 -44.26
CA ASN A 376 -10.22 -69.18 -44.86
C ASN A 376 -11.76 -69.29 -44.91
N THR A 377 -12.28 -70.53 -44.99
CA THR A 377 -13.70 -70.85 -44.94
C THR A 377 -14.27 -70.94 -43.52
N GLY A 378 -13.43 -70.81 -42.48
CA GLY A 378 -13.84 -70.80 -41.09
C GLY A 378 -13.89 -72.15 -40.37
N ARG A 379 -13.37 -73.23 -40.97
CA ARG A 379 -13.22 -74.52 -40.28
C ARG A 379 -12.16 -74.42 -39.20
N SER A 380 -12.40 -75.00 -38.02
CA SER A 380 -11.43 -74.97 -36.93
C SER A 380 -10.21 -75.84 -37.23
N LEU A 381 -9.04 -75.31 -36.88
CA LEU A 381 -7.75 -75.99 -36.99
C LEU A 381 -7.12 -76.11 -35.60
N SER A 382 -6.40 -77.19 -35.37
CA SER A 382 -5.51 -77.37 -34.22
C SER A 382 -4.08 -77.60 -34.72
N CYS A 383 -3.11 -76.92 -34.11
CA CYS A 383 -1.70 -77.20 -34.34
C CYS A 383 -1.31 -78.45 -33.57
N GLU A 384 -1.00 -79.54 -34.29
CA GLU A 384 -0.64 -80.83 -33.71
C GLU A 384 0.66 -81.32 -34.36
N ASN A 385 1.65 -81.66 -33.54
CA ASN A 385 3.00 -82.04 -33.99
C ASN A 385 3.59 -81.02 -34.98
N GLN A 386 3.42 -79.72 -34.67
CA GLN A 386 3.85 -78.59 -35.48
C GLN A 386 3.23 -78.53 -36.89
N VAL A 387 2.08 -79.18 -37.11
CA VAL A 387 1.33 -79.10 -38.35
C VAL A 387 -0.13 -78.72 -38.09
N TRP A 388 -0.69 -77.82 -38.91
CA TRP A 388 -2.10 -77.47 -38.84
C TRP A 388 -3.00 -78.63 -39.30
N ARG A 389 -3.85 -79.12 -38.42
CA ARG A 389 -4.83 -80.17 -38.70
C ARG A 389 -6.25 -79.64 -38.57
N VAL A 390 -7.13 -80.07 -39.47
CA VAL A 390 -8.56 -79.73 -39.42
C VAL A 390 -9.23 -80.56 -38.34
N ASN A 391 -9.86 -79.88 -37.38
CA ASN A 391 -10.63 -80.57 -36.34
C ASN A 391 -11.88 -81.21 -36.95
N GLY A 392 -12.15 -82.46 -36.58
CA GLY A 392 -13.29 -83.21 -37.10
C GLY A 392 -13.15 -83.66 -38.56
N ALA A 393 -11.95 -83.59 -39.15
CA ALA A 393 -11.68 -84.30 -40.40
C ALA A 393 -11.44 -85.78 -40.07
N SER A 394 -12.47 -86.61 -40.19
CA SER A 394 -12.28 -88.06 -40.35
C SER A 394 -11.63 -88.33 -41.69
N ALA A 395 -10.81 -89.39 -41.77
CA ALA A 395 -10.39 -89.91 -43.07
C ALA A 395 -11.65 -90.20 -43.91
N PRO A 396 -11.65 -89.89 -45.21
CA PRO A 396 -12.81 -90.16 -46.06
C PRO A 396 -13.15 -91.65 -45.99
N ASN A 397 -14.43 -91.98 -45.85
CA ASN A 397 -14.86 -93.37 -45.84
C ASN A 397 -14.84 -93.86 -47.28
N CYS A 398 -13.83 -94.67 -47.62
CA CYS A 398 -13.61 -95.19 -48.95
C CYS A 398 -14.00 -96.66 -49.03
N THR A 399 -14.76 -97.01 -50.05
CA THR A 399 -15.21 -98.37 -50.32
C THR A 399 -14.92 -98.75 -51.78
N ALA A 400 -14.56 -100.00 -52.00
CA ALA A 400 -14.39 -100.59 -53.31
C ALA A 400 -15.69 -101.30 -53.71
N MET A 401 -16.23 -100.96 -54.87
CA MET A 401 -17.48 -101.51 -55.38
C MET A 401 -17.21 -102.35 -56.61
N THR A 402 -17.59 -103.62 -56.53
CA THR A 402 -17.55 -104.53 -57.67
C THR A 402 -18.76 -104.29 -58.56
N ILE A 403 -18.52 -104.05 -59.84
CA ILE A 403 -19.57 -103.92 -60.85
C ILE A 403 -19.55 -105.14 -61.80
N PRO A 404 -20.72 -105.68 -62.18
CA PRO A 404 -20.80 -106.68 -63.24
C PRO A 404 -20.51 -106.04 -64.60
N GLY A 405 -19.51 -106.56 -65.33
CA GLY A 405 -18.98 -106.03 -66.58
C GLY A 405 -17.47 -105.75 -66.50
N TYR A 406 -16.70 -106.26 -67.47
CA TYR A 406 -15.25 -106.05 -67.58
C TYR A 406 -14.89 -104.85 -68.48
N ASP A 407 -15.87 -104.23 -69.14
CA ASP A 407 -15.61 -103.15 -70.09
C ASP A 407 -15.10 -101.90 -69.34
N THR A 408 -14.01 -101.32 -69.84
CA THR A 408 -13.52 -100.00 -69.42
C THR A 408 -14.59 -98.90 -69.46
N ASN A 409 -15.59 -99.03 -70.33
CA ASN A 409 -16.74 -98.14 -70.40
C ASN A 409 -17.69 -98.32 -69.20
N ASP A 410 -17.84 -99.53 -68.66
CA ASP A 410 -18.69 -99.79 -67.50
C ASP A 410 -18.11 -99.11 -66.26
N VAL A 411 -16.81 -99.26 -66.01
CA VAL A 411 -16.15 -98.59 -64.88
C VAL A 411 -15.97 -97.10 -65.06
N THR A 412 -16.09 -96.51 -66.25
CA THR A 412 -16.02 -95.05 -66.44
C THR A 412 -17.39 -94.40 -66.31
N THR A 413 -18.45 -95.08 -66.78
CA THR A 413 -19.84 -94.60 -66.71
C THR A 413 -20.54 -94.90 -65.38
N TYR A 414 -20.10 -95.91 -64.63
CA TYR A 414 -20.70 -96.25 -63.33
C TYR A 414 -20.52 -95.13 -62.30
N ALA A 415 -21.61 -94.60 -61.75
CA ALA A 415 -21.58 -93.58 -60.71
C ALA A 415 -21.50 -94.21 -59.32
N CYS A 416 -20.72 -93.62 -58.43
CA CYS A 416 -20.77 -93.96 -57.01
C CYS A 416 -22.17 -93.67 -56.44
N PRO A 417 -22.61 -94.38 -55.38
CA PRO A 417 -23.85 -94.06 -54.67
C PRO A 417 -23.89 -92.60 -54.23
N VAL A 418 -25.11 -92.07 -54.09
CA VAL A 418 -25.35 -90.69 -53.64
C VAL A 418 -24.58 -90.44 -52.34
N GLY A 419 -23.76 -89.39 -52.34
CA GLY A 419 -22.89 -89.02 -51.21
C GLY A 419 -21.46 -89.54 -51.29
N TYR A 420 -21.12 -90.38 -52.28
CA TYR A 420 -19.76 -90.83 -52.55
C TYR A 420 -19.22 -90.24 -53.86
N THR A 421 -17.94 -89.88 -53.88
CA THR A 421 -17.21 -89.39 -55.05
C THR A 421 -16.29 -90.49 -55.58
N LYS A 422 -16.31 -90.70 -56.90
CA LYS A 422 -15.44 -91.65 -57.59
C LYS A 422 -14.01 -91.14 -57.62
N ILE A 423 -13.09 -91.90 -57.04
CA ILE A 423 -11.67 -91.51 -56.96
C ILE A 423 -10.76 -92.34 -57.88
N GLY A 424 -11.25 -93.46 -58.40
CA GLY A 424 -10.51 -94.32 -59.31
C GLY A 424 -11.27 -95.60 -59.69
N TRP A 425 -10.69 -96.42 -60.55
CA TRP A 425 -11.23 -97.72 -60.98
C TRP A 425 -10.11 -98.69 -61.40
N ASP A 426 -10.40 -99.98 -61.38
CA ASP A 426 -9.55 -101.09 -61.83
C ASP A 426 -10.37 -102.12 -62.62
N THR A 427 -9.87 -102.54 -63.78
CA THR A 427 -10.50 -103.52 -64.67
C THR A 427 -9.74 -104.85 -64.76
N THR A 428 -8.67 -105.08 -63.99
CA THR A 428 -7.67 -106.12 -64.32
C THR A 428 -7.92 -107.54 -63.73
N GLY A 429 -9.18 -107.95 -63.52
CA GLY A 429 -9.55 -109.19 -62.82
C GLY A 429 -9.85 -110.44 -63.68
N SER A 430 -8.82 -111.23 -64.04
CA SER A 430 -8.80 -112.68 -64.43
C SER A 430 -9.74 -113.24 -65.53
N GLY A 431 -9.19 -113.44 -66.74
CA GLY A 431 -9.85 -113.96 -67.96
C GLY A 431 -10.19 -115.46 -68.09
N GLN A 432 -10.82 -115.78 -69.22
CA GLN A 432 -11.44 -117.06 -69.62
C GLN A 432 -10.53 -118.30 -69.51
N ARG A 433 -11.10 -119.44 -69.12
CA ARG A 433 -10.48 -120.78 -69.22
C ARG A 433 -11.21 -121.64 -70.24
N PHE A 434 -10.49 -122.16 -71.23
CA PHE A 434 -11.03 -123.10 -72.22
C PHE A 434 -11.00 -124.53 -71.67
N SER A 435 -12.14 -125.22 -71.71
CA SER A 435 -12.23 -126.66 -71.45
C SER A 435 -12.01 -127.43 -72.76
N SER A 436 -11.16 -128.45 -72.74
CA SER A 436 -10.90 -129.33 -73.88
C SER A 436 -11.97 -130.40 -74.10
N THR A 437 -13.07 -130.38 -73.33
CA THR A 437 -14.18 -131.33 -73.43
C THR A 437 -15.32 -130.76 -74.28
N PRO A 438 -15.70 -131.40 -75.40
CA PRO A 438 -16.88 -131.00 -76.17
C PRO A 438 -18.14 -130.99 -75.30
N GLY A 439 -18.78 -129.83 -75.16
CA GLY A 439 -20.03 -129.66 -74.40
C GLY A 439 -19.91 -129.04 -73.00
N LEU A 440 -18.71 -128.66 -72.53
CA LEU A 440 -18.51 -127.96 -71.25
C LEU A 440 -18.21 -126.47 -71.45
N VAL A 441 -19.15 -125.60 -71.09
CA VAL A 441 -18.91 -124.15 -70.93
C VAL A 441 -18.43 -123.89 -69.51
N VAL A 442 -17.17 -123.49 -69.34
CA VAL A 442 -16.68 -122.91 -68.09
C VAL A 442 -16.99 -121.42 -68.13
N GLY A 443 -17.85 -120.95 -67.22
CA GLY A 443 -18.32 -119.57 -67.16
C GLY A 443 -17.20 -118.54 -66.92
N GLN A 444 -17.41 -117.36 -67.48
CA GLN A 444 -16.60 -116.16 -67.32
C GLN A 444 -16.95 -115.48 -65.99
N ASN A 445 -15.96 -114.90 -65.30
CA ASN A 445 -16.20 -114.10 -64.09
C ASN A 445 -15.97 -112.63 -64.47
N ASP A 446 -17.05 -111.86 -64.65
CA ASP A 446 -17.06 -110.56 -65.32
C ASP A 446 -17.11 -109.39 -64.33
N TYR A 447 -16.11 -109.19 -63.49
CA TYR A 447 -16.17 -108.16 -62.45
C TYR A 447 -15.06 -107.11 -62.55
N ALA A 448 -15.43 -105.83 -62.57
CA ALA A 448 -14.53 -104.68 -62.45
C ALA A 448 -14.79 -103.91 -61.14
N THR A 449 -13.85 -103.05 -60.69
CA THR A 449 -13.94 -102.38 -59.39
C THR A 449 -13.85 -100.85 -59.51
N VAL A 450 -14.74 -100.13 -58.82
CA VAL A 450 -14.71 -98.68 -58.69
C VAL A 450 -14.43 -98.30 -57.23
N PHE A 451 -13.54 -97.33 -57.01
CA PHE A 451 -13.23 -96.79 -55.67
C PHE A 451 -14.03 -95.51 -55.41
N CYS A 452 -14.86 -95.54 -54.38
CA CYS A 452 -15.80 -94.49 -54.03
C CYS A 452 -15.48 -93.99 -52.61
N CYS A 453 -15.32 -92.68 -52.41
CA CYS A 453 -15.05 -92.09 -51.10
C CYS A 453 -16.09 -91.04 -50.70
N GLN A 454 -16.49 -91.05 -49.44
CA GLN A 454 -17.30 -90.01 -48.80
C GLN A 454 -16.37 -89.07 -48.02
N PHE A 455 -16.35 -87.78 -48.39
CA PHE A 455 -15.43 -86.75 -47.88
C PHE A 455 -16.07 -85.82 -46.84
#